data_AF-A0A9E6VBF8-F1
#
_entry.id   AF-A0A9E6VBF8-F1
#
_cell.length_a   1.000
_cell.length_b   1.000
_cell.length_c   1.000
_cell.angle_alpha   90.00
_cell.angle_beta   90.00
_cell.angle_gamma   90.00
#
_symmetry.space_group_name_H-M   'P 1'
#
loop_
_entity.id
_entity.type
_entity.pdbx_description
1 polymer ?
#
loop_
_entity_poly.entity_id
_entity_poly.type
_entity_poly.pdbx_seq_one_letter_code
_entity_poly.pdbx_strand_id
1 'polypeptide(L)'
;HDLYFVAFDLLHLNGHDLRDMVLEDRREILAGLIGSDSRIQFSETMPGEANGIYHLIDAAGLEGMVSKRRDSKYRSGPTTNWLKTKSFTESEFELLGVERERGKPAFALMADPGTRKYVGSAFVSVNREMRERLWKRVQEHAGPPPKDMP
;
A
#
# COMPACT_ATOMS: atom_id res chain seq x y z
N HIS A 1 -16.76 -5.53 -15.76
CA HIS A 1 -15.54 -6.26 -15.36
C HIS A 1 -15.92 -7.36 -14.39
N ASP A 2 -15.25 -8.50 -14.46
CA ASP A 2 -15.36 -9.53 -13.44
C ASP A 2 -14.70 -9.07 -12.15
N LEU A 3 -15.36 -9.33 -11.02
CA LEU A 3 -14.86 -9.04 -9.68
C LEU A 3 -14.53 -10.34 -8.98
N TYR A 4 -13.36 -10.39 -8.35
CA TYR A 4 -12.87 -11.51 -7.56
C TYR A 4 -12.58 -11.07 -6.13
N PHE A 5 -12.88 -11.92 -5.15
CA PHE A 5 -12.54 -11.73 -3.76
C PHE A 5 -11.40 -12.68 -3.38
N VAL A 6 -10.21 -12.14 -3.11
CA VAL A 6 -9.05 -12.95 -2.71
C VAL A 6 -9.00 -13.05 -1.19
N ALA A 7 -9.43 -14.20 -0.65
CA ALA A 7 -9.48 -14.48 0.77
C ALA A 7 -8.10 -14.91 1.30
N PHE A 8 -7.67 -14.38 2.44
CA PHE A 8 -6.32 -14.59 2.98
C PHE A 8 -6.26 -15.12 4.43
N ASP A 9 -7.39 -15.15 5.15
CA ASP A 9 -7.54 -15.64 6.52
C ASP A 9 -8.99 -16.04 6.79
N LEU A 10 -9.23 -16.89 7.79
CA LEU A 10 -10.55 -17.37 8.20
C LEU A 10 -10.71 -17.16 9.71
N LEU A 11 -11.60 -16.26 10.09
CA LEU A 11 -11.74 -15.84 11.49
C LEU A 11 -12.86 -16.58 12.23
N HIS A 12 -13.87 -17.07 11.51
CA HIS A 12 -15.01 -17.80 12.05
C HIS A 12 -15.50 -18.82 11.03
N LEU A 13 -15.98 -19.96 11.51
CA LEU A 13 -16.60 -21.00 10.69
C LEU A 13 -17.70 -21.71 11.47
N ASN A 14 -18.91 -21.78 10.92
CA ASN A 14 -20.02 -22.56 11.47
C ASN A 14 -20.29 -22.33 12.97
N GLY A 15 -20.23 -21.06 13.42
CA GLY A 15 -20.45 -20.68 14.82
C GLY A 15 -19.22 -20.81 15.73
N HIS A 16 -18.08 -21.26 15.20
CA HIS A 16 -16.82 -21.34 15.95
C HIS A 16 -15.91 -20.15 15.63
N ASP A 17 -15.40 -19.51 16.68
CA ASP A 17 -14.35 -18.50 16.57
C ASP A 17 -12.99 -19.17 16.40
N LEU A 18 -12.31 -18.89 15.29
CA LEU A 18 -11.02 -19.48 14.96
C LEU A 18 -9.85 -18.54 15.29
N ARG A 19 -10.10 -17.33 15.80
CA ARG A 19 -9.04 -16.31 16.01
C ARG A 19 -7.95 -16.76 16.98
N ASP A 20 -8.23 -17.73 17.85
CA ASP A 20 -7.26 -18.31 18.78
C ASP A 20 -6.47 -19.50 18.24
N MET A 21 -6.80 -19.99 17.03
CA MET A 21 -5.98 -20.94 16.29
C MET A 21 -4.78 -20.25 15.66
N VAL A 22 -3.72 -21.00 15.38
CA VAL A 22 -2.54 -20.47 14.66
C VAL A 22 -2.88 -20.22 13.18
N LEU A 23 -2.16 -19.30 12.54
CA LEU A 23 -2.46 -18.87 11.16
C LEU A 23 -2.40 -20.02 10.15
N GLU A 24 -1.47 -20.96 10.36
CA GLU A 24 -1.31 -22.12 9.51
C GLU A 24 -2.61 -22.95 9.44
N ASP A 25 -3.14 -23.38 10.58
CA ASP A 25 -4.39 -24.16 10.64
C ASP A 25 -5.59 -23.39 10.05
N ARG A 26 -5.70 -22.08 10.32
CA ARG A 26 -6.79 -21.25 9.78
C ARG A 26 -6.75 -21.20 8.24
N ARG A 27 -5.55 -21.14 7.67
CA ARG A 27 -5.34 -21.09 6.21
C ARG A 27 -5.58 -22.44 5.55
N GLU A 28 -5.19 -23.55 6.19
CA GLU A 28 -5.49 -24.89 5.70
C GLU A 28 -7.00 -25.12 5.61
N ILE A 29 -7.74 -24.76 6.65
CA ILE A 29 -9.22 -24.83 6.64
C ILE A 29 -9.78 -23.95 5.53
N LEU A 30 -9.31 -22.70 5.39
CA LEU A 30 -9.78 -21.78 4.34
C LEU A 30 -9.58 -22.36 2.94
N ALA A 31 -8.40 -22.93 2.66
CA ALA A 31 -8.10 -23.51 1.36
C ALA A 31 -9.05 -24.66 1.02
N GLY A 32 -9.39 -25.52 2.00
CA GLY A 32 -10.35 -26.61 1.82
C GLY A 32 -11.80 -26.17 1.58
N LEU A 33 -12.15 -24.91 1.86
CA LEU A 33 -13.50 -24.36 1.63
C LEU A 33 -13.67 -23.73 0.25
N ILE A 34 -12.58 -23.35 -0.43
CA ILE A 34 -12.62 -22.60 -1.68
C ILE A 34 -12.57 -23.57 -2.86
N GLY A 35 -13.67 -23.67 -3.62
CA GLY A 35 -13.74 -24.45 -4.84
C GLY A 35 -13.01 -23.81 -6.03
N SER A 36 -12.59 -24.64 -7.00
CA SER A 36 -11.79 -24.24 -8.17
C SER A 36 -12.45 -23.19 -9.08
N ASP A 37 -13.78 -23.22 -9.21
CA ASP A 37 -14.54 -22.32 -10.10
C ASP A 37 -15.22 -21.16 -9.34
N SER A 38 -14.68 -20.78 -8.18
CA SER A 38 -15.26 -19.75 -7.33
C SER A 38 -14.78 -18.34 -7.69
N ARG A 39 -15.66 -17.33 -7.55
CA ARG A 39 -15.26 -15.91 -7.54
C ARG A 39 -14.51 -15.51 -6.26
N ILE A 40 -14.44 -16.42 -5.29
CA ILE A 40 -13.56 -16.35 -4.13
C ILE A 40 -12.30 -17.14 -4.47
N GLN A 41 -11.14 -16.51 -4.33
CA GLN A 41 -9.84 -17.12 -4.60
C GLN A 41 -9.04 -17.17 -3.30
N PHE A 42 -8.23 -18.21 -3.12
CA PHE A 42 -7.34 -18.31 -1.97
C PHE A 42 -6.05 -17.55 -2.24
N SER A 43 -5.63 -16.71 -1.29
CA SER A 43 -4.31 -16.06 -1.32
C SER A 43 -3.25 -17.09 -0.98
N GLU A 44 -2.67 -17.73 -2.00
CA GLU A 44 -1.62 -18.74 -1.86
C GLU A 44 -0.35 -18.21 -1.18
N THR A 45 0.36 -19.11 -0.50
CA THR A 45 1.69 -18.81 0.05
C THR A 45 2.74 -19.06 -1.01
N MET A 46 3.70 -18.13 -1.18
CA MET A 46 4.88 -18.39 -2.01
C MET A 46 5.95 -19.13 -1.18
N PRO A 47 6.35 -20.36 -1.54
CA PRO A 47 7.45 -21.04 -0.86
C PRO A 47 8.79 -20.41 -1.23
N GLY A 48 9.74 -20.42 -0.27
CA GLY A 48 11.12 -19.96 -0.49
C GLY A 48 11.54 -18.82 0.44
N GLU A 49 12.74 -18.30 0.18
CA GLU A 49 13.33 -17.23 0.97
C GLU A 49 12.70 -15.87 0.64
N ALA A 50 12.40 -15.08 1.68
CA ALA A 50 11.68 -13.82 1.55
C ALA A 50 12.36 -12.82 0.60
N ASN A 51 13.69 -12.77 0.59
CA ASN A 51 14.45 -11.88 -0.31
C ASN A 51 14.27 -12.26 -1.79
N GLY A 52 14.26 -13.57 -2.09
CA GLY A 52 14.04 -14.05 -3.45
C GLY A 52 12.61 -13.77 -3.92
N ILE A 53 11.63 -14.02 -3.05
CA ILE A 53 10.22 -13.71 -3.32
C ILE A 53 10.04 -12.20 -3.56
N TYR A 54 10.63 -11.35 -2.71
CA TYR A 54 10.56 -9.91 -2.88
C TYR A 54 11.13 -9.46 -4.23
N HIS A 55 12.29 -9.99 -4.63
CA HIS A 55 12.88 -9.65 -5.92
C HIS A 55 11.97 -10.02 -7.11
N LEU A 56 11.27 -11.16 -7.04
CA LEU A 56 10.31 -11.57 -8.08
C LEU A 56 9.08 -10.66 -8.10
N ILE A 57 8.57 -10.26 -6.94
CA ILE A 57 7.42 -9.35 -6.80
C ILE A 57 7.76 -7.96 -7.37
N ASP A 58 8.95 -7.48 -7.06
CA ASP A 58 9.48 -6.21 -7.56
C ASP A 58 9.67 -6.23 -9.08
N ALA A 59 10.32 -7.28 -9.60
CA ALA A 59 10.50 -7.47 -11.04
C ALA A 59 9.17 -7.63 -11.80
N ALA A 60 8.13 -8.13 -11.15
CA ALA A 60 6.78 -8.25 -11.71
C ALA A 60 5.97 -6.94 -11.65
N GLY A 61 6.50 -5.86 -11.04
CA GLY A 61 5.81 -4.57 -10.90
C GLY A 61 4.61 -4.62 -9.95
N LEU A 62 4.60 -5.56 -9.00
CA LEU A 62 3.56 -5.68 -7.99
C LEU A 62 3.83 -4.75 -6.80
N GLU A 63 2.80 -4.39 -6.02
CA GLU A 63 2.94 -3.44 -4.89
C GLU A 63 3.93 -3.93 -3.83
N GLY A 64 4.02 -5.25 -3.61
CA GLY A 64 4.83 -5.84 -2.55
C GLY A 64 4.23 -7.13 -2.00
N MET A 65 4.66 -7.48 -0.78
CA MET A 65 4.21 -8.68 -0.06
C MET A 65 3.85 -8.41 1.40
N VAL A 66 3.11 -9.34 1.98
CA VAL A 66 2.82 -9.38 3.42
C VAL A 66 3.35 -10.69 4.00
N SER A 67 4.41 -10.59 4.80
CA SER A 67 4.94 -11.72 5.57
C SER A 67 4.15 -11.90 6.86
N LYS A 68 3.65 -13.10 7.12
CA LYS A 68 2.85 -13.41 8.31
C LYS A 68 3.48 -14.52 9.13
N ARG A 69 3.54 -14.37 10.46
CA ARG A 69 4.02 -15.42 11.38
C ARG A 69 3.06 -16.61 11.38
N ARG A 70 3.56 -17.80 11.02
CA ARG A 70 2.76 -19.04 10.87
C ARG A 70 2.05 -19.46 12.14
N ASP A 71 2.72 -19.31 13.27
CA ASP A 71 2.25 -19.66 14.61
C ASP A 71 1.41 -18.55 15.28
N SER A 72 1.07 -17.47 14.55
CA SER A 72 0.35 -16.35 15.14
C SER A 72 -1.17 -16.54 15.21
N LYS A 73 -1.73 -16.21 16.38
CA LYS A 73 -3.18 -16.00 16.56
C LYS A 73 -3.62 -14.70 15.90
N TYR A 74 -4.88 -14.63 15.48
CA TYR A 74 -5.46 -13.38 14.98
C TYR A 74 -5.82 -12.46 16.14
N ARG A 75 -5.39 -11.19 16.05
CA ARG A 75 -5.76 -10.11 16.97
C ARG A 75 -6.08 -8.87 16.17
N SER A 76 -7.22 -8.24 16.46
CA SER A 76 -7.59 -6.98 15.83
C SER A 76 -6.71 -5.84 16.33
N GLY A 77 -6.35 -4.92 15.43
CA GLY A 77 -5.53 -3.76 15.74
C GLY A 77 -4.07 -3.92 15.30
N PRO A 78 -3.18 -3.02 15.76
CA PRO A 78 -1.76 -3.06 15.41
C PRO A 78 -1.11 -4.38 15.81
N THR A 79 -0.31 -4.96 14.91
CA THR A 79 0.39 -6.23 15.15
C THR A 79 1.77 -6.24 14.51
N THR A 80 2.70 -6.97 15.11
CA THR A 80 4.02 -7.28 14.55
C THR A 80 4.06 -8.66 13.90
N ASN A 81 2.96 -9.41 13.95
CA ASN A 81 2.86 -10.72 13.33
C ASN A 81 2.77 -10.62 11.80
N TRP A 82 2.37 -9.47 11.27
CA TRP A 82 2.20 -9.19 9.86
C TRP A 82 3.11 -8.03 9.47
N LEU A 83 3.99 -8.25 8.50
CA LEU A 83 4.93 -7.26 8.00
C LEU A 83 4.67 -7.02 6.53
N LYS A 84 4.26 -5.80 6.18
CA LYS A 84 4.13 -5.38 4.78
C LYS A 84 5.46 -4.84 4.28
N THR A 85 5.98 -5.43 3.21
CA THR A 85 7.14 -4.94 2.48
C THR A 85 6.67 -4.49 1.11
N LYS A 86 6.86 -3.21 0.79
CA LYS A 86 6.43 -2.63 -0.49
C LYS A 86 7.61 -2.54 -1.45
N SER A 87 7.35 -2.87 -2.71
CA SER A 87 8.17 -2.42 -3.83
C SER A 87 7.95 -0.94 -4.05
N PHE A 88 8.97 -0.26 -4.54
CA PHE A 88 8.91 1.16 -4.84
C PHE A 88 9.59 1.44 -6.17
N THR A 89 9.01 2.36 -6.92
CA THR A 89 9.64 2.97 -8.08
C THR A 89 9.89 4.42 -7.74
N GLU A 90 11.07 4.91 -8.09
CA GLU A 90 11.42 6.31 -7.95
C GLU A 90 11.25 7.00 -9.31
N SER A 91 10.58 8.15 -9.29
CA SER A 91 10.40 9.00 -10.45
C SER A 91 10.57 10.45 -10.03
N GLU A 92 11.13 11.25 -10.92
CA GLU A 92 11.28 12.69 -10.73
C GLU A 92 10.12 13.45 -11.36
N PHE A 93 9.64 14.47 -10.67
CA PHE A 93 8.53 15.31 -11.11
C PHE A 93 8.86 16.79 -10.86
N GLU A 94 8.30 17.68 -11.69
CA GLU A 94 8.33 19.12 -11.41
C GLU A 94 7.26 19.48 -10.38
N LEU A 95 7.62 20.29 -9.38
CA LEU A 95 6.66 20.81 -8.40
C LEU A 95 5.94 22.03 -8.99
N LEU A 96 4.67 21.87 -9.34
CA LEU A 96 3.83 22.95 -9.86
C LEU A 96 3.26 23.83 -8.73
N GLY A 97 3.01 23.24 -7.57
CA GLY A 97 2.42 23.94 -6.43
C GLY A 97 2.32 23.05 -5.21
N VAL A 98 1.94 23.66 -4.09
CA VAL A 98 1.67 22.95 -2.85
C VAL A 98 0.29 23.34 -2.34
N GLU A 99 -0.58 22.34 -2.21
CA GLU A 99 -1.88 22.48 -1.59
C GLU A 99 -1.76 22.20 -0.09
N ARG A 100 -2.34 23.07 0.73
CA ARG A 100 -2.34 22.90 2.18
C ARG A 100 -3.59 23.51 2.80
N GLU A 101 -4.27 22.70 3.61
CA GLU A 101 -5.28 23.19 4.53
C GLU A 101 -4.75 23.18 5.97
N ARG A 102 -5.25 24.10 6.80
CA ARG A 102 -4.86 24.15 8.22
C ARG A 102 -5.28 22.86 8.93
N GLY A 103 -4.33 22.21 9.58
CA GLY A 103 -4.56 20.94 10.29
C GLY A 103 -4.53 19.70 9.40
N LYS A 104 -4.40 19.85 8.09
CA LYS A 104 -4.19 18.74 7.15
C LYS A 104 -2.73 18.69 6.67
N PRO A 105 -2.29 17.53 6.17
CA PRO A 105 -1.02 17.40 5.48
C PRO A 105 -0.94 18.26 4.21
N ALA A 106 0.28 18.61 3.81
CA ALA A 106 0.53 19.29 2.56
C ALA A 106 0.63 18.28 1.41
N PHE A 107 0.11 18.66 0.24
CA PHE A 107 0.18 17.89 -0.99
C PHE A 107 1.02 18.64 -2.03
N ALA A 108 1.95 17.95 -2.66
CA ALA A 108 2.68 18.43 -3.83
C ALA A 108 1.82 18.20 -5.07
N LEU A 109 1.61 19.23 -5.87
CA LEU A 109 1.00 19.13 -7.20
C LEU A 109 2.13 18.95 -8.21
N MET A 110 2.12 17.84 -8.95
CA MET A 110 3.26 17.37 -9.73
C MET A 110 3.00 17.48 -11.22
N ALA A 111 4.05 17.83 -11.98
CA ALA A 111 4.09 17.79 -13.43
C ALA A 111 5.09 16.77 -13.95
N ASP A 112 4.81 16.25 -15.13
CA ASP A 112 5.82 15.63 -15.97
C ASP A 112 6.91 16.65 -16.35
N PRO A 113 8.21 16.37 -16.11
CA PRO A 113 9.30 17.33 -16.35
C PRO A 113 9.47 17.78 -17.81
N GLY A 114 9.11 16.95 -18.79
CA GLY A 114 9.27 17.27 -20.21
C GLY A 114 8.14 18.13 -20.76
N THR A 115 6.90 17.78 -20.41
CA THR A 115 5.68 18.40 -20.96
C THR A 115 5.07 19.46 -20.06
N ARG A 116 5.47 19.53 -18.78
CA ARG A 116 4.87 20.35 -17.72
C ARG A 116 3.38 20.11 -17.49
N LYS A 117 2.84 18.98 -17.97
CA LYS A 117 1.46 18.60 -17.73
C LYS A 117 1.30 18.02 -16.34
N TYR A 118 0.20 18.35 -15.68
CA TYR A 118 -0.16 17.80 -14.37
C TYR A 118 -0.30 16.27 -14.45
N VAL A 119 0.30 15.56 -13.49
CA VAL A 119 0.28 14.09 -13.42
C VAL A 119 -0.27 13.54 -12.10
N GLY A 120 -0.68 14.41 -11.18
CA GLY A 120 -1.27 14.01 -9.91
C GLY A 120 -0.69 14.76 -8.72
N SER A 121 -1.15 14.37 -7.53
CA SER A 121 -0.70 14.93 -6.27
C SER A 121 -0.15 13.86 -5.34
N ALA A 122 0.82 14.25 -4.52
CA ALA A 122 1.45 13.35 -3.54
C ALA A 122 1.53 14.01 -2.16
N PHE A 123 1.32 13.22 -1.12
CA PHE A 123 1.54 13.66 0.25
C PHE A 123 3.02 13.99 0.47
N VAL A 124 3.30 15.17 1.04
CA VAL A 124 4.67 15.56 1.38
C VAL A 124 5.06 14.93 2.72
N SER A 125 5.67 13.75 2.67
CA SER A 125 6.19 13.04 3.84
C SER A 125 7.66 13.36 4.07
N VAL A 126 7.93 14.55 4.60
CA VAL A 126 9.29 14.99 4.92
C VAL A 126 9.41 15.42 6.38
N ASN A 127 10.63 15.32 6.90
CA ASN A 127 10.96 15.78 8.25
C ASN A 127 10.72 17.29 8.41
N ARG A 128 10.77 17.78 9.66
CA ARG A 128 10.45 19.18 9.97
C ARG A 128 11.32 20.18 9.20
N GLU A 129 12.63 19.95 9.16
CA GLU A 129 13.59 20.82 8.48
C GLU A 129 13.29 20.95 6.98
N MET A 130 13.08 19.82 6.30
CA MET A 130 12.77 19.81 4.88
C MET A 130 11.43 20.48 4.58
N ARG A 131 10.46 20.35 5.50
CA ARG A 131 9.15 21.01 5.39
C ARG A 131 9.25 22.53 5.50
N GLU A 132 10.05 23.02 6.44
CA GLU A 132 10.32 24.44 6.60
C GLU A 132 11.05 25.01 5.37
N ARG A 133 12.03 24.28 4.84
CA ARG A 133 12.73 24.63 3.58
C ARG A 133 11.78 24.67 2.38
N LEU A 134 10.93 23.66 2.23
CA LEU A 134 9.91 23.63 1.17
C LEU A 134 8.98 24.83 1.31
N TRP A 135 8.52 25.13 2.51
CA TRP A 135 7.59 26.23 2.75
C TRP A 135 8.19 27.59 2.41
N LYS A 136 9.44 27.83 2.80
CA LYS A 136 10.17 29.05 2.42
C LYS A 136 10.22 29.18 0.89
N ARG A 137 10.58 28.11 0.18
CA ARG A 137 10.69 28.13 -1.29
C ARG A 137 9.35 28.36 -1.99
N VAL A 138 8.27 27.77 -1.48
CA VAL A 138 6.90 27.98 -1.98
C VAL A 138 6.46 29.43 -1.80
N GLN A 139 6.75 30.05 -0.65
CA GLN A 139 6.42 31.45 -0.40
C GLN A 139 7.21 32.42 -1.29
N GLU A 140 8.49 32.13 -1.54
CA GLU A 140 9.35 32.94 -2.43
C GLU A 140 8.93 32.87 -3.91
N HIS A 141 8.26 31.79 -4.32
CA HIS A 141 7.85 31.54 -5.71
C HIS A 141 6.33 31.44 -5.87
N ALA A 142 5.58 32.10 -4.98
CA ALA A 142 4.12 32.08 -5.04
C ALA A 142 3.63 32.75 -6.33
N GLY A 143 2.73 32.07 -7.05
CA GLY A 143 2.14 32.55 -8.29
C GLY A 143 0.66 32.19 -8.38
N PRO A 144 -0.06 32.70 -9.40
CA PRO A 144 -1.43 32.30 -9.65
C PRO A 144 -1.49 30.79 -9.96
N PRO A 145 -2.57 30.10 -9.58
CA PRO A 145 -2.74 28.68 -9.90
C PRO A 145 -2.71 28.47 -11.42
N PRO A 146 -2.13 27.35 -11.92
CA PRO A 146 -2.17 27.01 -13.33
C PRO A 146 -3.62 26.94 -13.85
N LYS A 147 -3.88 27.47 -15.05
CA LYS A 147 -5.23 27.54 -15.64
C LYS A 147 -5.88 26.18 -15.91
N ASP A 148 -5.06 25.13 -16.01
CA ASP A 148 -5.48 23.78 -16.41
C ASP A 148 -5.34 22.75 -15.26
N MET A 149 -5.33 23.21 -14.01
CA MET A 149 -5.42 22.33 -12.83
C MET A 149 -6.87 22.16 -12.38
N PRO A 150 -7.26 20.95 -11.92
CA PRO A 150 -8.59 20.70 -11.36
C PRO A 150 -8.84 21.49 -10.07
#